data_AF-A0A3B6BXJ3-F1
#
_entry.id   AF-A0A3B6BXJ3-F1
#
_cell.length_a   1.000
_cell.length_b   1.000
_cell.length_c   1.000
_cell.angle_alpha   90.00
_cell.angle_beta   90.00
_cell.angle_gamma   90.00
#
_symmetry.space_group_name_H-M   'P 1'
#
loop_
_entity.id
_entity.type
_entity.pdbx_description
1 polymer ?
#
loop_
_entity_poly.entity_id
_entity_poly.type
_entity_poly.pdbx_seq_one_letter_code
_entity_poly.pdbx_strand_id
1 'polypeptide(L)'
;MAAVTLGTETDGSILCPSSFNSVVGIKPTVGLTSRAGVVPITPRQDSVGPMCRTVSDAVHVLDAIVGYDKLDATATRAASKYIPHGGYLQFLKKDRLRGKRIGVPNKFFLFQGFGEKQMRVYKLHLATMRKHGAMVIENLDIATDSQDIVSNEWTAMLTEFELSINEYLVDLSYSPVHSLADIIAFNKAHPIEERLKDFGQQNLILAQNTNGIDRLERARIRWLKELSVNGLEKLMKEHQLDAIVAPEHYASNHLAIGGYPGIVVPAGYNEKGVPFGICFGGLQGYEPRLIEIAYAFEQATKVRRPPMFKP
;
A
#
# COMPACT_ATOMS: atom_id res chain seq x y z
N MET A 1 -19.43 -3.53 11.05
CA MET A 1 -20.30 -3.17 9.90
C MET A 1 -20.27 -4.22 8.81
N ALA A 2 -19.09 -4.74 8.40
CA ALA A 2 -19.00 -5.84 7.44
C ALA A 2 -18.04 -6.95 7.92
N ALA A 3 -18.14 -8.14 7.31
CA ALA A 3 -17.22 -9.25 7.56
C ALA A 3 -15.80 -8.89 7.08
N VAL A 4 -15.70 -8.39 5.84
CA VAL A 4 -14.47 -8.00 5.13
C VAL A 4 -14.78 -6.79 4.25
N THR A 5 -13.75 -6.02 3.85
CA THR A 5 -13.89 -4.89 2.93
C THR A 5 -12.75 -4.88 1.91
N LEU A 6 -12.94 -4.17 0.80
CA LEU A 6 -11.89 -3.83 -0.15
C LEU A 6 -11.52 -2.36 0.01
N GLY A 7 -10.24 -2.06 -0.22
CA GLY A 7 -9.73 -0.71 -0.41
C GLY A 7 -8.91 -0.64 -1.69
N THR A 8 -8.54 0.58 -2.07
CA THR A 8 -7.61 0.85 -3.17
C THR A 8 -6.41 1.58 -2.62
N GLU A 9 -5.23 1.32 -3.17
CA GLU A 9 -4.02 2.05 -2.79
C GLU A 9 -3.23 2.48 -4.01
N THR A 10 -2.97 3.78 -4.05
CA THR A 10 -1.97 4.42 -4.91
C THR A 10 -0.65 4.55 -4.15
N ASP A 11 -0.69 5.20 -2.98
CA ASP A 11 0.38 5.24 -1.97
C ASP A 11 -0.27 5.34 -0.57
N GLY A 12 -0.16 4.27 0.21
CA GLY A 12 -0.61 4.20 1.60
C GLY A 12 -2.12 4.07 1.84
N SER A 13 -3.01 4.25 0.86
CA SER A 13 -4.47 4.31 1.07
C SER A 13 -5.16 3.00 1.53
N ILE A 14 -4.46 1.86 1.55
CA ILE A 14 -4.85 0.62 2.25
C ILE A 14 -4.06 0.47 3.54
N LEU A 15 -2.73 0.59 3.48
CA LEU A 15 -1.81 0.30 4.59
C LEU A 15 -1.98 1.31 5.74
N CYS A 16 -2.06 2.60 5.42
CA CYS A 16 -2.24 3.69 6.38
C CYS A 16 -3.55 3.57 7.17
N PRO A 17 -4.74 3.58 6.55
CA PRO A 17 -5.98 3.47 7.31
C PRO A 17 -6.10 2.14 8.04
N SER A 18 -5.53 1.04 7.52
CA SER A 18 -5.50 -0.24 8.24
C SER A 18 -4.72 -0.14 9.55
N SER A 19 -3.56 0.53 9.49
CA SER A 19 -2.70 0.81 10.64
C SER A 19 -3.41 1.60 11.73
N PHE A 20 -4.10 2.68 11.33
CA PHE A 20 -4.79 3.59 12.24
C PHE A 20 -6.19 3.14 12.67
N ASN A 21 -6.67 1.98 12.19
CA ASN A 21 -7.98 1.43 12.57
C ASN A 21 -7.90 0.01 13.15
N SER A 22 -6.70 -0.47 13.48
CA SER A 22 -6.49 -1.81 14.06
C SER A 22 -7.13 -2.92 13.22
N VAL A 23 -6.85 -2.87 11.92
CA VAL A 23 -7.22 -3.92 10.96
C VAL A 23 -5.99 -4.29 10.12
N VAL A 24 -6.08 -5.44 9.47
CA VAL A 24 -5.11 -5.91 8.50
C VAL A 24 -5.43 -5.30 7.14
N GLY A 25 -4.43 -4.81 6.44
CA GLY A 25 -4.54 -4.34 5.05
C GLY A 25 -3.49 -5.01 4.19
N ILE A 26 -3.89 -5.53 3.02
CA ILE A 26 -2.95 -6.06 2.02
C ILE A 26 -3.03 -5.17 0.79
N LYS A 27 -1.93 -4.50 0.47
CA LYS A 27 -1.69 -3.92 -0.85
C LYS A 27 -0.95 -4.96 -1.69
N PRO A 28 -1.54 -5.54 -2.74
CA PRO A 28 -0.83 -6.52 -3.55
C PRO A 28 0.17 -5.86 -4.52
N THR A 29 0.93 -6.70 -5.21
CA THR A 29 1.70 -6.33 -6.40
C THR A 29 0.75 -5.69 -7.41
N VAL A 30 1.17 -4.60 -8.04
CA VAL A 30 0.36 -3.91 -9.07
C VAL A 30 0.03 -4.90 -10.20
N GLY A 31 -1.26 -4.98 -10.52
CA GLY A 31 -1.80 -5.91 -11.51
C GLY A 31 -2.18 -7.30 -10.98
N LEU A 32 -1.86 -7.67 -9.73
CA LEU A 32 -2.27 -8.97 -9.21
C LEU A 32 -3.80 -9.09 -9.09
N THR A 33 -4.45 -7.95 -8.79
CA THR A 33 -5.89 -7.76 -8.76
C THR A 33 -6.28 -6.77 -9.85
N SER A 34 -7.41 -7.02 -10.54
CA SER A 34 -7.90 -6.12 -11.59
C SER A 34 -8.33 -4.79 -11.01
N ARG A 35 -8.05 -3.70 -11.74
CA ARG A 35 -8.52 -2.34 -11.44
C ARG A 35 -9.71 -1.94 -12.32
N ALA A 36 -10.21 -2.83 -13.17
CA ALA A 36 -11.34 -2.52 -14.04
C ALA A 36 -12.57 -2.10 -13.20
N GLY A 37 -13.22 -1.01 -13.61
CA GLY A 37 -14.39 -0.45 -12.90
C GLY A 37 -14.05 0.35 -11.63
N VAL A 38 -12.78 0.53 -11.29
CA VAL A 38 -12.34 1.37 -10.16
C VAL A 38 -11.97 2.76 -10.66
N VAL A 39 -12.46 3.81 -9.99
CA VAL A 39 -12.06 5.20 -10.28
C VAL A 39 -10.55 5.34 -10.08
N PRO A 40 -9.76 5.67 -11.12
CA PRO A 40 -8.30 5.60 -11.07
C PRO A 40 -7.67 6.89 -10.52
N ILE A 41 -6.41 6.76 -10.07
CA ILE A 41 -5.47 7.86 -9.85
C ILE A 41 -4.23 7.67 -10.73
N THR A 42 -3.51 6.57 -10.59
CA THR A 42 -2.41 6.23 -11.50
C THR A 42 -2.32 4.72 -11.74
N PRO A 43 -2.48 4.26 -12.99
CA PRO A 43 -2.34 2.84 -13.35
C PRO A 43 -0.98 2.22 -12.99
N ARG A 44 0.04 3.04 -12.76
CA ARG A 44 1.39 2.58 -12.40
C ARG A 44 1.48 2.07 -10.97
N GLN A 45 0.59 2.54 -10.08
CA GLN A 45 0.64 2.23 -8.64
C GLN A 45 -0.67 1.69 -8.09
N ASP A 46 -1.81 2.04 -8.70
CA ASP A 46 -3.12 1.67 -8.21
C ASP A 46 -3.29 0.16 -8.10
N SER A 47 -3.86 -0.27 -6.98
CA SER A 47 -4.15 -1.66 -6.70
C SER A 47 -5.36 -1.80 -5.79
N VAL A 48 -6.17 -2.83 -6.03
CA VAL A 48 -7.30 -3.20 -5.17
C VAL A 48 -6.83 -4.25 -4.17
N GLY A 49 -7.10 -4.06 -2.89
CA GLY A 49 -6.65 -4.98 -1.85
C GLY A 49 -7.61 -5.11 -0.67
N PRO A 50 -7.54 -6.23 0.06
CA PRO A 50 -8.43 -6.49 1.19
C PRO A 50 -8.02 -5.72 2.44
N MET A 51 -9.04 -5.27 3.18
CA MET A 51 -8.94 -4.71 4.53
C MET A 51 -9.85 -5.51 5.46
N CYS A 52 -9.27 -6.24 6.42
CA CYS A 52 -9.99 -7.22 7.24
C CYS A 52 -9.52 -7.21 8.69
N ARG A 53 -10.26 -7.85 9.60
CA ARG A 53 -9.84 -7.92 11.01
C ARG A 53 -8.67 -8.86 11.24
N THR A 54 -8.48 -9.86 10.39
CA THR A 54 -7.42 -10.86 10.52
C THR A 54 -6.66 -11.06 9.21
N VAL A 55 -5.42 -11.54 9.30
CA VAL A 55 -4.62 -11.92 8.13
C VAL A 55 -5.30 -13.06 7.38
N SER A 56 -5.88 -14.02 8.09
CA SER A 56 -6.64 -15.11 7.45
C SER A 56 -7.77 -14.58 6.57
N ASP A 57 -8.63 -13.70 7.10
CA ASP A 57 -9.73 -13.11 6.34
C ASP A 57 -9.22 -12.34 5.12
N ALA A 58 -8.18 -11.52 5.29
CA ALA A 58 -7.59 -10.75 4.21
C ALA A 58 -7.05 -11.66 3.09
N VAL A 59 -6.42 -12.78 3.44
CA VAL A 59 -5.89 -13.74 2.46
C VAL A 59 -7.00 -14.48 1.73
N HIS A 60 -8.11 -14.84 2.40
CA HIS A 60 -9.26 -15.43 1.70
C HIS A 60 -9.85 -14.48 0.67
N VAL A 61 -9.94 -13.19 1.00
CA VAL A 61 -10.42 -12.18 0.05
C VAL A 61 -9.42 -12.00 -1.08
N LEU A 62 -8.11 -11.88 -0.80
CA LEU A 62 -7.09 -11.77 -1.84
C LEU A 62 -7.19 -12.94 -2.82
N ASP A 63 -7.26 -14.17 -2.32
CA ASP A 63 -7.32 -15.38 -3.15
C ASP A 63 -8.56 -15.40 -4.07
N ALA A 64 -9.66 -14.77 -3.64
CA ALA A 64 -10.87 -14.67 -4.42
C ALA A 64 -10.83 -13.59 -5.53
N ILE A 65 -9.96 -12.57 -5.40
CA ILE A 65 -9.95 -11.41 -6.31
C ILE A 65 -8.72 -11.34 -7.22
N VAL A 66 -7.69 -12.16 -6.98
CA VAL A 66 -6.51 -12.22 -7.85
C VAL A 66 -6.83 -12.94 -9.16
N GLY A 67 -6.26 -12.47 -10.26
CA GLY A 67 -6.43 -13.14 -11.54
C GLY A 67 -6.27 -12.25 -12.76
N TYR A 68 -6.19 -12.91 -13.92
CA TYR A 68 -6.24 -12.24 -15.21
C TYR A 68 -7.62 -11.62 -15.45
N ASP A 69 -7.63 -10.37 -15.90
CA ASP A 69 -8.84 -9.71 -16.39
C ASP A 69 -8.56 -9.08 -17.76
N LYS A 70 -9.44 -9.32 -18.72
CA LYS A 70 -9.34 -8.75 -20.06
C LYS A 70 -9.51 -7.22 -20.05
N LEU A 71 -10.25 -6.66 -19.08
CA LEU A 71 -10.49 -5.22 -18.96
C LEU A 71 -9.31 -4.49 -18.30
N ASP A 72 -8.38 -5.23 -17.70
CA ASP A 72 -7.08 -4.74 -17.20
C ASP A 72 -5.95 -5.66 -17.67
N ALA A 73 -5.97 -6.00 -18.97
CA ALA A 73 -5.16 -7.08 -19.51
C ALA A 73 -3.65 -6.82 -19.39
N THR A 74 -3.21 -5.57 -19.56
CA THR A 74 -1.79 -5.21 -19.52
C THR A 74 -1.19 -5.48 -18.14
N ALA A 75 -1.86 -5.05 -17.07
CA ALA A 75 -1.36 -5.23 -15.71
C ALA A 75 -1.53 -6.68 -15.24
N THR A 76 -2.73 -7.24 -15.41
CA THR A 76 -3.06 -8.56 -14.87
C THR A 76 -2.34 -9.70 -15.59
N ARG A 77 -2.08 -9.59 -16.90
CA ARG A 77 -1.27 -10.60 -17.63
C ARG A 77 0.16 -10.65 -17.10
N ALA A 78 0.77 -9.49 -16.88
CA ALA A 78 2.15 -9.42 -16.39
C ALA A 78 2.28 -9.95 -14.96
N ALA A 79 1.30 -9.67 -14.11
CA ALA A 79 1.30 -10.07 -12.69
C ALA A 79 0.82 -11.51 -12.46
N SER A 80 0.09 -12.13 -13.40
CA SER A 80 -0.43 -13.51 -13.26
C SER A 80 0.66 -14.54 -12.96
N LYS A 81 1.90 -14.31 -13.39
CA LYS A 81 3.06 -15.16 -13.07
C LYS A 81 3.39 -15.25 -11.58
N TYR A 82 2.88 -14.31 -10.77
CA TYR A 82 3.09 -14.24 -9.33
C TYR A 82 2.00 -14.95 -8.52
N ILE A 83 0.90 -15.36 -9.16
CA ILE A 83 -0.18 -16.09 -8.49
C ILE A 83 0.29 -17.53 -8.26
N PRO A 84 0.38 -18.01 -7.00
CA PRO A 84 0.87 -19.33 -6.68
C PRO A 84 -0.14 -20.41 -7.10
N HIS A 85 0.36 -21.55 -7.58
CA HIS A 85 -0.48 -22.71 -7.82
C HIS A 85 -1.12 -23.18 -6.50
N GLY A 86 -2.44 -23.34 -6.48
CA GLY A 86 -3.21 -23.71 -5.28
C GLY A 86 -3.59 -22.54 -4.36
N GLY A 87 -3.39 -21.29 -4.81
CA GLY A 87 -3.88 -20.09 -4.12
C GLY A 87 -3.03 -19.67 -2.91
N TYR A 88 -3.41 -18.56 -2.28
CA TYR A 88 -2.67 -17.96 -1.18
C TYR A 88 -2.98 -18.58 0.19
N LEU A 89 -4.09 -19.30 0.34
CA LEU A 89 -4.49 -19.93 1.61
C LEU A 89 -3.44 -20.89 2.17
N GLN A 90 -2.66 -21.54 1.29
CA GLN A 90 -1.61 -22.48 1.68
C GLN A 90 -0.46 -21.85 2.50
N PHE A 91 -0.36 -20.52 2.53
CA PHE A 91 0.67 -19.76 3.24
C PHE A 91 0.24 -19.33 4.65
N LEU A 92 -1.00 -19.60 5.06
CA LEU A 92 -1.51 -19.34 6.42
C LEU A 92 -0.97 -20.36 7.44
N LYS A 93 0.32 -20.28 7.75
CA LYS A 93 1.02 -21.21 8.65
C LYS A 93 1.68 -20.46 9.83
N LYS A 94 1.41 -20.93 11.05
CA LYS A 94 1.78 -20.24 12.31
C LYS A 94 3.29 -20.24 12.61
N ASP A 95 4.04 -21.15 12.00
CA ASP A 95 5.45 -21.42 12.26
C ASP A 95 6.40 -20.82 11.20
N ARG A 96 5.89 -20.00 10.27
CA ARG A 96 6.64 -19.52 9.10
C ARG A 96 7.43 -18.23 9.28
N LEU A 97 7.69 -17.82 10.52
CA LEU A 97 8.78 -16.88 10.82
C LEU A 97 10.16 -17.56 10.82
N ARG A 98 10.21 -18.89 11.06
CA ARG A 98 11.48 -19.62 11.15
C ARG A 98 12.26 -19.54 9.84
N GLY A 99 13.49 -19.08 9.93
CA GLY A 99 14.41 -18.94 8.79
C GLY A 99 14.16 -17.73 7.90
N LYS A 100 13.13 -16.91 8.18
CA LYS A 100 12.87 -15.68 7.42
C LYS A 100 13.90 -14.62 7.72
N ARG A 101 14.35 -13.90 6.70
CA ARG A 101 15.26 -12.75 6.82
C ARG A 101 14.45 -11.46 6.73
N ILE A 102 14.33 -10.76 7.85
CA ILE A 102 13.51 -9.55 7.97
C ILE A 102 14.43 -8.36 8.19
N GLY A 103 14.48 -7.44 7.23
CA GLY A 103 15.28 -6.22 7.32
C GLY A 103 14.53 -5.10 8.04
N VAL A 104 15.26 -4.29 8.82
CA VAL A 104 14.74 -3.13 9.54
C VAL A 104 15.47 -1.88 9.03
N PRO A 105 14.94 -1.19 7.99
CA PRO A 105 15.54 0.03 7.48
C PRO A 105 15.41 1.17 8.49
N ASN A 106 16.53 1.74 8.92
CA ASN A 106 16.60 2.73 9.99
C ASN A 106 15.77 3.98 9.69
N LYS A 107 15.78 4.46 8.44
CA LYS A 107 15.04 5.67 8.03
C LYS A 107 13.55 5.60 8.41
N PHE A 108 12.93 4.43 8.40
CA PHE A 108 11.52 4.27 8.79
C PHE A 108 11.29 4.37 10.30
N PHE A 109 12.29 4.13 11.14
CA PHE A 109 12.19 4.17 12.59
C PHE A 109 12.71 5.48 13.20
N LEU A 110 13.41 6.30 12.42
CA LEU A 110 13.98 7.58 12.86
C LEU A 110 12.99 8.76 12.79
N PHE A 111 11.77 8.54 12.29
CA PHE A 111 10.75 9.59 12.20
C PHE A 111 10.34 10.09 13.60
N GLN A 112 10.42 11.41 13.82
CA GLN A 112 10.22 12.05 15.14
C GLN A 112 8.74 12.17 15.57
N GLY A 113 7.90 11.19 15.22
CA GLY A 113 6.49 11.15 15.60
C GLY A 113 6.16 10.10 16.66
N PHE A 114 7.04 9.14 16.90
CA PHE A 114 6.75 8.02 17.78
C PHE A 114 7.00 8.34 19.25
N GLY A 115 5.94 8.24 20.06
CA GLY A 115 6.09 8.25 21.52
C GLY A 115 6.89 7.04 22.02
N GLU A 116 7.54 7.18 23.18
CA GLU A 116 8.39 6.12 23.73
C GLU A 116 7.68 4.77 23.86
N LYS A 117 6.41 4.79 24.27
CA LYS A 117 5.58 3.57 24.38
C LYS A 117 5.49 2.83 23.04
N GLN A 118 5.25 3.55 21.96
CA GLN A 118 5.12 2.97 20.63
C GLN A 118 6.46 2.38 20.17
N MET A 119 7.57 3.09 20.38
CA MET A 119 8.90 2.59 20.04
C MET A 119 9.28 1.34 20.86
N ARG A 120 8.93 1.29 22.15
CA ARG A 120 9.09 0.10 23.00
C ARG A 120 8.32 -1.11 22.45
N VAL A 121 7.09 -0.89 21.96
CA VAL A 121 6.28 -1.95 21.34
C VAL A 121 6.91 -2.47 20.05
N TYR A 122 7.44 -1.60 19.17
CA TYR A 122 8.14 -2.07 17.98
C TYR A 122 9.38 -2.91 18.32
N LYS A 123 10.20 -2.48 19.29
CA LYS A 123 11.35 -3.27 19.76
C LYS A 123 10.93 -4.64 20.29
N LEU A 124 9.82 -4.72 21.02
CA LEU A 124 9.26 -5.99 21.49
C LEU A 124 8.80 -6.89 20.32
N HIS A 125 8.22 -6.31 19.26
CA HIS A 125 7.82 -7.06 18.06
C HIS A 125 9.01 -7.59 17.28
N LEU A 126 10.09 -6.81 17.14
CA LEU A 126 11.35 -7.29 16.57
C LEU A 126 11.92 -8.47 17.39
N ALA A 127 11.90 -8.37 18.71
CA ALA A 127 12.30 -9.47 19.60
C ALA A 127 11.38 -10.70 19.48
N THR A 128 10.08 -10.49 19.31
CA THR A 128 9.10 -11.58 19.09
C THR A 128 9.40 -12.31 17.78
N MET A 129 9.67 -11.60 16.69
CA MET A 129 10.05 -12.22 15.42
C MET A 129 11.32 -13.07 15.56
N ARG A 130 12.34 -12.57 16.28
CA ARG A 130 13.55 -13.35 16.60
C ARG A 130 13.24 -14.61 17.40
N LYS A 131 12.42 -14.50 18.44
CA LYS A 131 11.99 -15.64 19.27
C LYS A 131 11.30 -16.72 18.45
N HIS A 132 10.56 -16.34 17.40
CA HIS A 132 9.91 -17.26 16.47
C HIS A 132 10.80 -17.70 15.29
N GLY A 133 12.11 -17.43 15.36
CA GLY A 133 13.11 -17.98 14.45
C GLY A 133 13.42 -17.14 13.23
N ALA A 134 12.94 -15.90 13.15
CA ALA A 134 13.33 -14.98 12.09
C ALA A 134 14.72 -14.36 12.37
N MET A 135 15.52 -14.22 11.31
CA MET A 135 16.74 -13.42 11.30
C MET A 135 16.37 -11.95 11.08
N VAL A 136 16.27 -11.18 12.17
CA VAL A 136 15.98 -9.74 12.09
C VAL A 136 17.28 -8.96 11.96
N ILE A 137 17.46 -8.32 10.81
CA ILE A 137 18.65 -7.57 10.41
C ILE A 137 18.37 -6.07 10.59
N GLU A 138 18.95 -5.50 11.64
CA GLU A 138 18.82 -4.07 11.98
C GLU A 138 19.96 -3.25 11.37
N ASN A 139 19.85 -1.91 11.47
CA ASN A 139 20.85 -0.96 10.97
C ASN A 139 21.02 -0.98 9.46
N LEU A 140 19.93 -1.27 8.73
CA LEU A 140 19.92 -1.18 7.28
C LEU A 140 19.66 0.26 6.85
N ASP A 141 20.37 0.72 5.83
CA ASP A 141 20.11 2.00 5.18
C ASP A 141 19.46 1.76 3.81
N ILE A 142 18.36 2.47 3.55
CA ILE A 142 17.75 2.49 2.23
C ILE A 142 18.23 3.77 1.55
N ALA A 143 19.00 3.61 0.47
CA ALA A 143 19.71 4.73 -0.15
C ALA A 143 18.78 5.88 -0.55
N THR A 144 17.59 5.54 -1.05
CA THR A 144 16.58 6.47 -1.52
C THR A 144 16.03 7.39 -0.42
N ASP A 145 15.82 8.66 -0.76
CA ASP A 145 15.10 9.63 0.09
C ASP A 145 13.60 9.62 -0.23
N SER A 146 12.77 9.64 0.80
CA SER A 146 11.30 9.70 0.64
C SER A 146 10.84 11.02 0.03
N GLN A 147 11.58 12.12 0.24
CA GLN A 147 11.25 13.40 -0.36
C GLN A 147 11.45 13.40 -1.89
N ASP A 148 12.48 12.69 -2.37
CA ASP A 148 12.69 12.49 -3.80
C ASP A 148 11.59 11.62 -4.41
N ILE A 149 11.13 10.59 -3.69
CA ILE A 149 9.98 9.78 -4.12
C ILE A 149 8.75 10.68 -4.28
N VAL A 150 8.32 11.34 -3.21
CA VAL A 150 7.06 12.10 -3.15
C VAL A 150 7.02 13.20 -4.21
N SER A 151 8.11 13.94 -4.39
CA SER A 151 8.14 15.05 -5.37
C SER A 151 8.03 14.57 -6.83
N ASN A 152 8.72 13.50 -7.19
CA ASN A 152 8.67 12.94 -8.54
C ASN A 152 7.35 12.20 -8.80
N GLU A 153 6.84 11.52 -7.78
CA GLU A 153 5.57 10.80 -7.78
C GLU A 153 4.40 11.76 -7.99
N TRP A 154 4.35 12.86 -7.23
CA TRP A 154 3.30 13.87 -7.36
C TRP A 154 3.19 14.41 -8.80
N THR A 155 4.33 14.72 -9.41
CA THR A 155 4.36 15.25 -10.78
C THR A 155 3.83 14.23 -11.78
N ALA A 156 4.29 12.98 -11.71
CA ALA A 156 3.82 11.93 -12.62
C ALA A 156 2.34 11.59 -12.38
N MET A 157 1.90 11.57 -11.12
CA MET A 157 0.54 11.24 -10.71
C MET A 157 -0.48 12.24 -11.21
N LEU A 158 -0.20 13.56 -11.18
CA LEU A 158 -1.14 14.56 -11.68
C LEU A 158 -1.45 14.35 -13.17
N THR A 159 -0.43 14.10 -13.97
CA THR A 159 -0.57 13.86 -15.41
C THR A 159 -1.25 12.52 -15.69
N GLU A 160 -0.86 11.45 -14.98
CA GLU A 160 -1.49 10.15 -15.15
C GLU A 160 -2.96 10.15 -14.69
N PHE A 161 -3.29 10.92 -13.64
CA PHE A 161 -4.68 11.07 -13.16
C PHE A 161 -5.55 11.76 -14.19
N GLU A 162 -5.10 12.87 -14.79
CA GLU A 162 -5.84 13.57 -15.84
C GLU A 162 -6.19 12.63 -16.99
N LEU A 163 -5.22 11.86 -17.48
CA LEU A 163 -5.43 10.91 -18.56
C LEU A 163 -6.38 9.77 -18.14
N SER A 164 -6.15 9.19 -16.96
CA SER A 164 -6.86 8.00 -16.51
C SER A 164 -8.31 8.30 -16.12
N ILE A 165 -8.59 9.44 -15.50
CA ILE A 165 -9.96 9.80 -15.13
C ILE A 165 -10.79 10.11 -16.36
N ASN A 166 -10.21 10.77 -17.37
CA ASN A 166 -10.91 11.05 -18.63
C ASN A 166 -11.23 9.75 -19.39
N GLU A 167 -10.29 8.79 -19.44
CA GLU A 167 -10.54 7.47 -20.02
C GLU A 167 -11.66 6.73 -19.25
N TYR A 168 -11.59 6.71 -17.92
CA TYR A 168 -12.59 6.05 -17.08
C TYR A 168 -14.00 6.62 -17.27
N LEU A 169 -14.16 7.94 -17.32
CA LEU A 169 -15.47 8.60 -17.38
C LEU A 169 -16.17 8.40 -18.73
N VAL A 170 -15.42 8.23 -19.83
CA VAL A 170 -15.98 7.96 -21.16
C VAL A 170 -16.60 6.56 -21.25
N ASP A 171 -16.05 5.61 -20.50
CA ASP A 171 -16.53 4.21 -20.48
C ASP A 171 -17.77 4.00 -19.59
N LEU A 172 -18.20 5.01 -18.83
CA LEU A 172 -19.37 4.90 -17.97
C LEU A 172 -20.67 4.92 -18.77
N SER A 173 -21.52 3.91 -18.54
CA SER A 173 -22.87 3.84 -19.15
C SER A 173 -23.77 5.02 -18.79
N TYR A 174 -23.55 5.64 -17.63
CA TYR A 174 -24.24 6.84 -17.18
C TYR A 174 -23.33 7.61 -16.21
N SER A 175 -23.16 8.91 -16.47
CA SER A 175 -22.46 9.83 -15.58
C SER A 175 -22.93 11.27 -15.86
N PRO A 176 -23.09 12.12 -14.84
CA PRO A 176 -23.35 13.55 -15.06
C PRO A 176 -22.10 14.33 -15.52
N VAL A 177 -20.92 13.69 -15.51
CA VAL A 177 -19.63 14.27 -15.90
C VAL A 177 -18.88 13.29 -16.81
N HIS A 178 -18.21 13.79 -17.85
CA HIS A 178 -17.51 12.95 -18.84
C HIS A 178 -16.02 13.28 -18.96
N SER A 179 -15.54 14.23 -18.17
CA SER A 179 -14.14 14.64 -18.13
C SER A 179 -13.75 15.22 -16.76
N LEU A 180 -12.45 15.37 -16.51
CA LEU A 180 -11.94 16.10 -15.36
C LEU A 180 -12.39 17.57 -15.37
N ALA A 181 -12.50 18.17 -16.55
CA ALA A 181 -13.02 19.53 -16.71
C ALA A 181 -14.48 19.62 -16.25
N ASP A 182 -15.31 18.62 -16.59
CA ASP A 182 -16.69 18.55 -16.14
C ASP A 182 -16.78 18.37 -14.62
N ILE A 183 -15.91 17.56 -14.00
CA ILE A 183 -15.84 17.45 -12.53
C ILE A 183 -15.55 18.82 -11.91
N ILE A 184 -14.55 19.54 -12.43
CA ILE A 184 -14.18 20.86 -11.91
C ILE A 184 -15.34 21.86 -12.05
N ALA A 185 -16.03 21.84 -13.19
CA ALA A 185 -17.19 22.68 -13.44
C ALA A 185 -18.38 22.31 -12.54
N PHE A 186 -18.65 21.01 -12.37
CA PHE A 186 -19.68 20.49 -11.47
C PHE A 186 -19.45 20.97 -10.04
N ASN A 187 -18.21 20.85 -9.54
CA ASN A 187 -17.88 21.30 -8.18
C ASN A 187 -18.09 22.81 -8.01
N LYS A 188 -17.76 23.61 -9.04
CA LYS A 188 -18.00 25.07 -9.02
C LYS A 188 -19.49 25.41 -9.01
N ALA A 189 -20.33 24.60 -9.66
CA ALA A 189 -21.78 24.75 -9.65
C ALA A 189 -22.43 24.28 -8.34
N HIS A 190 -21.77 23.39 -7.58
CA HIS A 190 -22.23 22.83 -6.30
C HIS A 190 -21.24 23.06 -5.15
N PRO A 191 -20.85 24.32 -4.86
CA PRO A 191 -19.71 24.62 -3.98
C PRO A 191 -19.97 24.31 -2.49
N ILE A 192 -21.24 24.18 -2.09
CA ILE A 192 -21.63 23.85 -0.72
C ILE A 192 -21.53 22.35 -0.51
N GLU A 193 -22.13 21.57 -1.41
CA GLU A 193 -22.14 20.12 -1.41
C GLU A 193 -20.72 19.56 -1.51
N GLU A 194 -19.91 20.12 -2.42
CA GLU A 194 -18.51 19.72 -2.64
C GLU A 194 -17.52 20.40 -1.68
N ARG A 195 -18.03 21.16 -0.69
CA ARG A 195 -17.25 21.79 0.38
C ARG A 195 -16.04 22.59 -0.12
N LEU A 196 -16.20 23.30 -1.23
CA LEU A 196 -15.09 24.05 -1.85
C LEU A 196 -14.51 25.14 -0.94
N LYS A 197 -15.29 25.66 0.00
CA LYS A 197 -14.82 26.62 1.00
C LYS A 197 -13.82 26.00 1.99
N ASP A 198 -14.01 24.74 2.34
CA ASP A 198 -13.20 24.06 3.37
C ASP A 198 -11.90 23.51 2.79
N PHE A 199 -11.94 22.96 1.57
CA PHE A 199 -10.82 22.20 1.00
C PHE A 199 -10.41 22.61 -0.41
N GLY A 200 -11.29 23.31 -1.14
CA GLY A 200 -11.08 23.65 -2.54
C GLY A 200 -10.95 22.42 -3.44
N GLN A 201 -10.35 22.60 -4.61
CA GLN A 201 -10.13 21.55 -5.61
C GLN A 201 -8.84 21.76 -6.42
N GLN A 202 -7.81 22.34 -5.78
CA GLN A 202 -6.59 22.77 -6.47
C GLN A 202 -5.88 21.62 -7.18
N ASN A 203 -5.90 20.41 -6.61
CA ASN A 203 -5.25 19.25 -7.21
C ASN A 203 -5.93 18.83 -8.54
N LEU A 204 -7.26 18.93 -8.63
CA LEU A 204 -7.99 18.67 -9.87
C LEU A 204 -7.60 19.72 -10.94
N ILE A 205 -7.50 20.99 -10.54
CA ILE A 205 -7.09 22.09 -11.43
C ILE A 205 -5.64 21.90 -11.91
N LEU A 206 -4.73 21.50 -11.01
CA LEU A 206 -3.34 21.22 -11.37
C LEU A 206 -3.24 20.05 -12.36
N ALA A 207 -3.95 18.95 -12.11
CA ALA A 207 -3.98 17.81 -13.02
C ALA A 207 -4.56 18.18 -14.40
N GLN A 208 -5.68 18.92 -14.45
CA GLN A 208 -6.30 19.38 -15.70
C GLN A 208 -5.37 20.26 -16.55
N ASN A 209 -4.41 20.96 -15.92
CA ASN A 209 -3.46 21.83 -16.59
C ASN A 209 -2.16 21.10 -17.01
N THR A 210 -2.08 19.78 -16.83
CA THR A 210 -0.97 18.97 -17.35
C THR A 210 -1.08 18.84 -18.88
N ASN A 211 0.04 18.53 -19.55
CA ASN A 211 0.09 18.44 -21.02
C ASN A 211 0.28 16.98 -21.49
N GLY A 212 -0.33 16.02 -20.77
CA GLY A 212 -0.10 14.60 -20.98
C GLY A 212 1.35 14.18 -20.70
N ILE A 213 1.69 12.92 -21.02
CA ILE A 213 3.02 12.37 -20.73
C ILE A 213 4.05 12.97 -21.70
N ASP A 214 4.73 14.04 -21.29
CA ASP A 214 5.74 14.74 -22.07
C ASP A 214 7.19 14.26 -21.76
N ARG A 215 8.22 15.05 -22.13
CA ARG A 215 9.62 14.73 -21.82
C ARG A 215 9.93 14.77 -20.32
N LEU A 216 9.42 15.75 -19.59
CA LEU A 216 9.62 15.92 -18.15
C LEU A 216 8.96 14.76 -17.41
N GLU A 217 7.71 14.45 -17.72
CA GLU A 217 6.95 13.38 -17.06
C GLU A 217 7.59 12.02 -17.30
N ARG A 218 8.03 11.74 -18.53
CA ARG A 218 8.83 10.53 -18.83
C ARG A 218 10.12 10.47 -18.01
N ALA A 219 10.77 11.62 -17.76
CA ALA A 219 11.96 11.66 -16.92
C ALA A 219 11.62 11.38 -15.45
N ARG A 220 10.50 11.91 -14.92
CA ARG A 220 10.02 11.63 -13.56
C ARG A 220 9.68 10.15 -13.38
N ILE A 221 8.96 9.55 -14.32
CA ILE A 221 8.62 8.12 -14.29
C ILE A 221 9.90 7.25 -14.32
N ARG A 222 10.88 7.59 -15.16
CA ARG A 222 12.18 6.89 -15.17
C ARG A 222 12.91 7.04 -13.84
N TRP A 223 12.92 8.24 -13.27
CA TRP A 223 13.56 8.49 -11.98
C TRP A 223 12.90 7.68 -10.86
N LEU A 224 11.57 7.62 -10.80
CA LEU A 224 10.86 6.77 -9.82
C LEU A 224 11.26 5.30 -9.93
N LYS A 225 11.40 4.79 -11.16
CA LYS A 225 11.89 3.43 -11.40
C LYS A 225 13.33 3.25 -10.89
N GLU A 226 14.21 4.21 -11.13
CA GLU A 226 15.59 4.20 -10.63
C GLU A 226 15.63 4.26 -9.09
N LEU A 227 14.80 5.09 -8.46
CA LEU A 227 14.65 5.17 -7.01
C LEU A 227 14.17 3.85 -6.40
N SER A 228 13.25 3.15 -7.08
CA SER A 228 12.77 1.83 -6.66
C SER A 228 13.89 0.78 -6.75
N VAL A 229 14.59 0.72 -7.89
CA VAL A 229 15.66 -0.25 -8.16
C VAL A 229 16.85 -0.03 -7.23
N ASN A 230 17.32 1.21 -7.09
CA ASN A 230 18.49 1.56 -6.29
C ASN A 230 18.18 1.65 -4.79
N GLY A 231 16.91 1.76 -4.42
CA GLY A 231 16.43 1.79 -3.05
C GLY A 231 16.05 0.41 -2.54
N LEU A 232 14.74 0.15 -2.47
CA LEU A 232 14.21 -1.05 -1.82
C LEU A 232 14.62 -2.34 -2.53
N GLU A 233 14.65 -2.36 -3.86
CA GLU A 233 15.01 -3.58 -4.60
C GLU A 233 16.45 -4.00 -4.36
N LYS A 234 17.38 -3.05 -4.45
CA LYS A 234 18.80 -3.26 -4.14
C LYS A 234 18.98 -3.75 -2.71
N LEU A 235 18.37 -3.07 -1.73
CA LEU A 235 18.43 -3.46 -0.32
C LEU A 235 17.94 -4.90 -0.10
N MET A 236 16.77 -5.24 -0.65
CA MET A 236 16.19 -6.58 -0.54
C MET A 236 17.10 -7.65 -1.15
N LYS A 237 17.72 -7.38 -2.30
CA LYS A 237 18.62 -8.31 -3.00
C LYS A 237 19.95 -8.49 -2.29
N GLU A 238 20.64 -7.40 -1.94
CA GLU A 238 21.97 -7.44 -1.32
C GLU A 238 21.95 -8.17 0.03
N HIS A 239 20.89 -7.97 0.82
CA HIS A 239 20.75 -8.62 2.12
C HIS A 239 19.95 -9.93 2.07
N GLN A 240 19.51 -10.36 0.88
CA GLN A 240 18.70 -11.57 0.67
C GLN A 240 17.48 -11.62 1.60
N LEU A 241 16.70 -10.54 1.62
CA LEU A 241 15.57 -10.38 2.52
C LEU A 241 14.32 -11.07 1.99
N ASP A 242 13.53 -11.63 2.90
CA ASP A 242 12.17 -12.10 2.65
C ASP A 242 11.16 -10.97 2.80
N ALA A 243 11.45 -10.00 3.68
CA ALA A 243 10.66 -8.80 3.88
C ALA A 243 11.52 -7.68 4.49
N ILE A 244 11.11 -6.43 4.27
CA ILE A 244 11.39 -5.35 5.23
C ILE A 244 10.25 -5.24 6.23
N VAL A 245 10.54 -4.64 7.38
CA VAL A 245 9.53 -4.21 8.34
C VAL A 245 9.65 -2.72 8.60
N ALA A 246 8.50 -2.04 8.68
CA ALA A 246 8.42 -0.62 8.96
C ALA A 246 7.29 -0.34 9.98
N PRO A 247 7.42 0.71 10.80
CA PRO A 247 6.32 1.24 11.59
C PRO A 247 5.14 1.68 10.71
N GLU A 248 3.94 1.48 11.24
CA GLU A 248 2.69 1.94 10.63
C GLU A 248 2.58 1.62 9.14
N HIS A 249 2.70 2.63 8.28
CA HIS A 249 2.63 2.54 6.82
C HIS A 249 3.87 3.15 6.15
N TYR A 250 4.94 3.46 6.90
CA TYR A 250 6.06 4.28 6.41
C TYR A 250 6.90 3.66 5.28
N ALA A 251 6.66 2.39 4.94
CA ALA A 251 7.21 1.79 3.74
C ALA A 251 6.36 2.08 2.48
N SER A 252 5.17 2.67 2.60
CA SER A 252 4.17 2.72 1.51
C SER A 252 4.70 3.36 0.25
N ASN A 253 5.39 4.50 0.35
CA ASN A 253 5.91 5.23 -0.82
C ASN A 253 6.91 4.38 -1.61
N HIS A 254 7.77 3.65 -0.90
CA HIS A 254 8.75 2.75 -1.51
C HIS A 254 8.08 1.52 -2.14
N LEU A 255 6.98 1.04 -1.55
CA LEU A 255 6.20 -0.07 -2.09
C LEU A 255 5.34 0.38 -3.28
N ALA A 256 4.84 1.62 -3.26
CA ALA A 256 3.99 2.21 -4.27
C ALA A 256 4.75 2.37 -5.60
N ILE A 257 5.89 3.05 -5.60
CA ILE A 257 6.66 3.33 -6.82
C ILE A 257 7.21 2.08 -7.51
N GLY A 258 7.45 1.01 -6.73
CA GLY A 258 7.89 -0.28 -7.25
C GLY A 258 6.75 -1.22 -7.64
N GLY A 259 5.50 -0.83 -7.35
CA GLY A 259 4.34 -1.70 -7.49
C GLY A 259 4.47 -2.98 -6.65
N TYR A 260 5.16 -2.89 -5.50
CA TYR A 260 5.49 -4.00 -4.62
C TYR A 260 4.39 -4.28 -3.59
N PRO A 261 4.25 -5.51 -3.07
CA PRO A 261 3.24 -5.82 -2.07
C PRO A 261 3.63 -5.36 -0.66
N GLY A 262 2.61 -5.02 0.14
CA GLY A 262 2.72 -4.69 1.55
C GLY A 262 1.57 -5.27 2.36
N ILE A 263 1.86 -5.70 3.60
CA ILE A 263 0.84 -6.15 4.55
C ILE A 263 1.03 -5.41 5.87
N VAL A 264 0.01 -4.65 6.29
CA VAL A 264 -0.04 -4.08 7.64
C VAL A 264 -0.82 -4.99 8.57
N VAL A 265 -0.28 -5.24 9.76
CA VAL A 265 -0.93 -6.00 10.85
C VAL A 265 -1.00 -5.13 12.11
N PRO A 266 -2.08 -5.19 12.92
CA PRO A 266 -2.15 -4.46 14.18
C PRO A 266 -0.96 -4.75 15.11
N ALA A 267 -0.29 -3.70 15.59
CA ALA A 267 0.93 -3.79 16.40
C ALA A 267 0.77 -3.23 17.81
N GLY A 268 -0.10 -2.24 18.02
CA GLY A 268 -0.40 -1.82 19.38
C GLY A 268 -1.33 -0.62 19.44
N TYR A 269 -1.31 0.01 20.61
CA TYR A 269 -2.07 1.23 20.90
C TYR A 269 -1.16 2.20 21.65
N ASN A 270 -1.12 3.46 21.22
CA ASN A 270 -0.29 4.49 21.84
C ASN A 270 -0.85 4.88 23.23
N GLU A 271 -0.30 5.92 23.84
CA GLU A 271 -0.73 6.37 25.18
C GLU A 271 -2.17 6.87 25.22
N LYS A 272 -2.67 7.38 24.09
CA LYS A 272 -4.05 7.86 23.93
C LYS A 272 -5.02 6.76 23.49
N GLY A 273 -4.55 5.51 23.37
CA GLY A 273 -5.36 4.39 22.89
C GLY A 273 -5.59 4.37 21.37
N VAL A 274 -4.89 5.23 20.60
CA VAL A 274 -4.96 5.19 19.13
C VAL A 274 -4.16 3.98 18.63
N PRO A 275 -4.74 3.13 17.78
CA PRO A 275 -4.04 1.97 17.25
C PRO A 275 -2.91 2.38 16.29
N PHE A 276 -1.89 1.53 16.23
CA PHE A 276 -0.87 1.57 15.19
C PHE A 276 -0.54 0.16 14.73
N GLY A 277 -0.16 0.02 13.46
CA GLY A 277 0.23 -1.23 12.83
C GLY A 277 1.74 -1.38 12.65
N ILE A 278 2.12 -2.54 12.13
CA ILE A 278 3.46 -2.83 11.62
C ILE A 278 3.33 -3.30 10.18
N CYS A 279 4.09 -2.72 9.27
CA CYS A 279 4.06 -3.01 7.84
C CYS A 279 5.17 -3.99 7.46
N PHE A 280 4.81 -5.07 6.76
CA PHE A 280 5.73 -5.98 6.10
C PHE A 280 5.72 -5.72 4.60
N GLY A 281 6.86 -5.34 4.03
CA GLY A 281 7.01 -5.01 2.61
C GLY A 281 7.94 -5.99 1.88
N GLY A 282 7.65 -6.29 0.61
CA GLY A 282 8.44 -7.23 -0.20
C GLY A 282 8.73 -6.68 -1.60
N LEU A 283 9.24 -7.53 -2.50
CA LEU A 283 9.32 -7.22 -3.94
C LEU A 283 8.09 -7.79 -4.67
N GLN A 284 7.92 -7.46 -5.95
CA GLN A 284 6.82 -7.98 -6.77
C GLN A 284 6.76 -9.51 -6.68
N GLY A 285 5.58 -10.05 -6.36
CA GLY A 285 5.37 -11.49 -6.17
C GLY A 285 5.76 -12.06 -4.80
N TYR A 286 6.12 -11.23 -3.83
CA TYR A 286 6.48 -11.70 -2.48
C TYR A 286 5.28 -11.93 -1.57
N GLU A 287 4.04 -11.78 -2.05
CA GLU A 287 2.80 -12.03 -1.29
C GLU A 287 2.84 -13.35 -0.51
N PRO A 288 3.29 -14.50 -1.07
CA PRO A 288 3.39 -15.74 -0.30
C PRO A 288 4.27 -15.61 0.95
N ARG A 289 5.44 -14.96 0.81
CA ARG A 289 6.40 -14.75 1.91
C ARG A 289 5.84 -13.78 2.95
N LEU A 290 5.22 -12.70 2.48
CA LEU A 290 4.62 -11.69 3.35
C LEU A 290 3.43 -12.26 4.13
N ILE A 291 2.60 -13.10 3.50
CA ILE A 291 1.47 -13.78 4.16
C ILE A 291 1.98 -14.72 5.25
N GLU A 292 2.99 -15.52 4.96
CA GLU A 292 3.64 -16.39 5.95
C GLU A 292 4.13 -15.59 7.17
N ILE A 293 4.83 -14.48 6.93
CA ILE A 293 5.38 -13.61 7.98
C ILE A 293 4.27 -12.93 8.77
N ALA A 294 3.33 -12.27 8.08
CA ALA A 294 2.24 -11.51 8.69
C ALA A 294 1.32 -12.40 9.52
N TYR A 295 0.95 -13.59 9.00
CA TYR A 295 0.09 -14.52 9.73
C TYR A 295 0.79 -15.09 10.95
N ALA A 296 2.04 -15.56 10.83
CA ALA A 296 2.79 -16.05 11.99
C ALA A 296 2.99 -14.95 13.06
N PHE A 297 3.26 -13.71 12.64
CA PHE A 297 3.34 -12.55 13.53
C PHE A 297 2.01 -12.26 14.24
N GLU A 298 0.90 -12.21 13.50
CA GLU A 298 -0.44 -12.02 14.05
C GLU A 298 -0.77 -13.10 15.10
N GLN A 299 -0.49 -14.36 14.78
CA GLN A 299 -0.82 -15.49 15.65
C GLN A 299 0.05 -15.53 16.91
N ALA A 300 1.30 -15.04 16.83
CA ALA A 300 2.19 -14.92 17.98
C ALA A 300 1.80 -13.77 18.93
N THR A 301 1.20 -12.70 18.42
CA THR A 301 1.00 -11.46 19.18
C THR A 301 -0.46 -11.18 19.55
N LYS A 302 -1.41 -11.52 18.67
CA LYS A 302 -2.87 -11.34 18.87
C LYS A 302 -3.25 -9.95 19.41
N VAL A 303 -2.60 -8.91 18.88
CA VAL A 303 -2.69 -7.54 19.41
C VAL A 303 -4.10 -6.95 19.31
N ARG A 304 -4.79 -7.23 18.22
CA ARG A 304 -6.02 -6.53 17.82
C ARG A 304 -7.09 -6.60 18.92
N ARG A 305 -7.67 -5.44 19.25
CA ARG A 305 -8.84 -5.28 20.11
C ARG A 305 -9.95 -4.56 19.35
N PRO A 306 -11.22 -4.93 19.56
CA PRO A 306 -12.33 -4.17 19.01
C PRO A 306 -12.34 -2.73 19.56
N PRO A 307 -12.77 -1.73 18.78
CA PRO A 307 -12.96 -0.38 19.30
C PRO A 307 -14.07 -0.36 20.35
N MET A 308 -13.95 0.54 21.33
CA MET A 308 -15.02 0.85 22.27
C MET A 308 -15.70 2.15 21.81
N PHE A 309 -17.03 2.13 21.73
CA PHE A 309 -17.81 3.33 21.45
C PHE A 309 -18.25 3.96 22.76
N LYS A 310 -18.29 5.30 22.81
CA LYS A 310 -18.97 5.97 23.92
C LYS A 310 -20.46 5.60 23.85
N PRO A 311 -21.12 5.40 25.00
CA PRO A 311 -22.56 5.13 25.06
C PRO A 311 -23.39 6.17 24.30
#